data_AF-A0AAV0XZF2-F1
#
_entry.id   AF-A0AAV0XZF2-F1
#
_cell.length_a   1.000
_cell.length_b   1.000
_cell.length_c   1.000
_cell.angle_alpha   90.00
_cell.angle_beta   90.00
_cell.angle_gamma   90.00
#
_symmetry.space_group_name_H-M   'P 1'
#
loop_
_entity.id
_entity.type
_entity.pdbx_description
1 polymer ?
#
loop_
_entity_poly.entity_id
_entity_poly.type
_entity_poly.pdbx_seq_one_letter_code
_entity_poly.pdbx_strand_id
1 'polypeptide(L)'
;MCGHHKSIKTDNYESSGAINVNESAIMGTLSAGGGYSHLSQIFSAINIPVMNFSTYRVYENKVMDNFEKVASEIMLNSAMEEKALAIQNGDVDKDGVPLLTVICDGSWGKRSYRTMYNSSSGTVS
;
A
#
# COMPACT_ATOMS: atom_id res chain seq x y z
N MET A 1 2.84 -36.99 -19.98
CA MET A 1 3.83 -36.76 -18.89
C MET A 1 5.05 -36.09 -19.51
N CYS A 2 5.08 -34.77 -19.58
CA CYS A 2 6.14 -34.01 -20.25
C CYS A 2 7.19 -33.54 -19.24
N GLY A 3 8.46 -33.81 -19.55
CA GLY A 3 9.64 -33.50 -18.72
C GLY A 3 9.97 -32.02 -18.62
N HIS A 4 9.07 -31.22 -18.04
CA HIS A 4 9.38 -29.84 -17.67
C HIS A 4 10.15 -29.81 -16.36
N HIS A 5 11.45 -29.54 -16.47
CA HIS A 5 12.32 -29.27 -15.34
C HIS A 5 12.15 -27.80 -14.92
N LYS A 6 11.41 -27.55 -13.83
CA LYS A 6 11.34 -26.22 -13.21
C LYS A 6 12.46 -26.08 -12.19
N SER A 7 13.40 -25.18 -12.47
CA SER A 7 14.45 -24.78 -11.54
C SER A 7 13.93 -23.63 -10.67
N ILE A 8 13.75 -23.87 -9.38
CA ILE A 8 13.53 -22.80 -8.40
C ILE A 8 14.91 -22.31 -7.96
N LYS A 9 15.17 -21.02 -8.12
CA LYS A 9 16.39 -20.36 -7.63
C LYS A 9 15.99 -19.38 -6.53
N THR A 10 16.78 -19.32 -5.48
CA THR A 10 16.66 -18.27 -4.47
C THR A 10 17.14 -16.96 -5.09
N ASP A 11 16.44 -15.85 -4.81
CA ASP A 11 16.91 -14.53 -5.21
C ASP A 11 18.29 -14.25 -4.60
N ASN A 12 19.18 -13.70 -5.41
CA ASN A 12 20.56 -13.45 -4.99
C ASN A 12 20.58 -12.18 -4.14
N TYR A 13 20.65 -12.34 -2.81
CA TYR A 13 20.68 -11.25 -1.83
C TYR A 13 21.84 -10.28 -2.05
N GLU A 14 22.90 -10.69 -2.76
CA GLU A 14 24.05 -9.83 -3.08
C GLU A 14 23.86 -8.91 -4.30
N SER A 15 22.68 -8.91 -4.92
CA SER A 15 22.36 -7.88 -5.92
C SER A 15 22.08 -6.55 -5.22
N SER A 16 22.63 -5.46 -5.76
CA SER A 16 22.69 -4.10 -5.20
C SER A 16 21.33 -3.41 -4.92
N GLY A 17 20.22 -4.16 -4.85
CA GLY A 17 18.87 -3.68 -4.55
C GLY A 17 18.08 -4.60 -3.60
N ALA A 18 18.72 -5.54 -2.91
CA ALA A 18 18.02 -6.42 -1.97
C ALA A 18 17.47 -5.62 -0.77
N ILE A 19 16.15 -5.69 -0.57
CA ILE A 19 15.49 -5.11 0.61
C ILE A 19 15.90 -5.93 1.84
N ASN A 20 16.19 -5.24 2.94
CA ASN A 20 16.53 -5.91 4.19
C ASN A 20 15.41 -6.88 4.62
N VAL A 21 15.76 -8.03 5.20
CA VAL A 21 14.77 -9.03 5.65
C VAL A 21 13.73 -8.45 6.62
N ASN A 22 14.14 -7.54 7.51
CA ASN A 22 13.25 -6.88 8.46
C ASN A 22 12.29 -5.92 7.75
N GLU A 23 12.79 -5.14 6.79
CA GLU A 23 11.96 -4.25 5.97
C GLU A 23 10.97 -5.06 5.14
N SER A 24 11.39 -6.19 4.59
CA SER A 24 10.54 -7.09 3.81
C SER A 24 9.44 -7.72 4.67
N ALA A 25 9.76 -8.18 5.87
CA ALA A 25 8.79 -8.76 6.80
C ALA A 25 7.74 -7.72 7.24
N ILE A 26 8.19 -6.49 7.51
CA ILE A 26 7.31 -5.37 7.88
C ILE A 26 6.45 -4.95 6.70
N MET A 27 7.04 -4.73 5.51
CA MET A 27 6.32 -4.41 4.28
C MET A 27 5.24 -5.44 3.97
N GLY A 28 5.55 -6.74 4.06
CA GLY A 28 4.58 -7.81 3.85
C GLY A 28 3.44 -7.78 4.88
N THR A 29 3.76 -7.54 6.14
CA THR A 29 2.76 -7.42 7.22
C THR A 29 1.83 -6.24 7.00
N LEU A 30 2.37 -5.07 6.65
CA LEU A 30 1.62 -3.84 6.38
C LEU A 30 0.73 -3.99 5.14
N SER A 31 1.25 -4.62 4.08
CA SER A 31 0.49 -4.90 2.86
C SER A 31 -0.70 -5.83 3.12
N ALA A 32 -0.58 -6.73 4.09
CA ALA A 32 -1.68 -7.57 4.56
C ALA A 32 -2.67 -6.84 5.52
N GLY A 33 -2.48 -5.54 5.77
CA GLY A 33 -3.26 -4.75 6.72
C GLY A 33 -2.94 -5.04 8.18
N GLY A 34 -1.82 -5.70 8.46
CA GLY A 34 -1.33 -5.97 9.81
C GLY A 34 -0.42 -4.87 10.36
N GLY A 35 -0.08 -5.01 11.63
CA GLY A 35 0.98 -4.22 12.28
C GLY A 35 1.85 -5.11 13.17
N TYR A 36 2.58 -4.49 14.11
CA TYR A 36 3.50 -5.20 15.01
C TYR A 36 2.93 -6.47 15.66
N SER A 37 1.70 -6.42 16.17
CA SER A 37 1.05 -7.57 16.80
C SER A 37 0.87 -8.75 15.84
N HIS A 38 0.55 -8.47 14.57
CA HIS A 38 0.38 -9.50 13.54
C HIS A 38 1.74 -10.12 13.18
N LEU A 39 2.78 -9.30 13.01
CA LEU A 39 4.15 -9.77 12.78
C LEU A 39 4.62 -10.67 13.94
N SER A 40 4.39 -10.24 15.18
CA SER A 40 4.75 -10.98 16.40
C SER A 40 4.03 -12.32 16.50
N GLN A 41 2.74 -12.37 16.15
CA GLN A 41 1.97 -13.62 16.12
C GLN A 41 2.55 -14.62 15.12
N ILE A 42 2.82 -14.17 13.89
CA ILE A 42 3.40 -15.03 12.85
C ILE A 42 4.75 -15.57 13.30
N PHE A 43 5.64 -14.69 13.78
CA PHE A 43 7.00 -15.05 14.19
C PHE A 43 6.99 -16.02 15.38
N SER A 44 6.09 -15.80 16.35
CA SER A 44 5.91 -16.70 17.49
C SER A 44 5.43 -18.08 17.04
N ALA A 45 4.51 -18.15 16.07
CA ALA A 45 3.97 -19.42 15.57
C ALA A 45 5.03 -20.29 14.87
N ILE A 46 6.05 -19.66 14.28
CA ILE A 46 7.16 -20.34 13.59
C ILE A 46 8.46 -20.36 14.41
N ASN A 47 8.39 -20.01 15.70
CA ASN A 47 9.51 -20.00 16.64
C ASN A 47 10.71 -19.12 16.19
N ILE A 48 10.43 -17.96 15.60
CA ILE A 48 11.42 -16.94 15.25
C ILE A 48 11.34 -15.78 16.26
N PRO A 49 12.46 -15.31 16.84
CA PRO A 49 12.47 -14.13 17.68
C PRO A 49 11.97 -12.90 16.92
N VAL A 50 10.97 -12.21 17.47
CA VAL A 50 10.49 -10.95 16.91
C VAL A 50 11.36 -9.79 17.39
N MET A 51 11.59 -8.82 16.51
CA MET A 51 12.22 -7.55 16.89
C MET A 51 11.38 -6.82 17.95
N ASN A 52 12.03 -6.00 18.76
CA ASN A 52 11.30 -5.15 19.72
C ASN A 52 10.49 -4.08 18.98
N PHE A 53 9.49 -3.52 19.67
CA PHE A 53 8.58 -2.53 19.10
C PHE A 53 9.28 -1.24 18.62
N SER A 54 10.28 -0.76 19.36
CA SER A 54 11.02 0.46 18.98
C SER A 54 11.78 0.28 17.66
N THR A 55 12.42 -0.88 17.48
CA THR A 55 13.09 -1.26 16.23
C THR A 55 12.08 -1.43 15.10
N TYR A 56 10.94 -2.08 15.37
CA TYR A 56 9.85 -2.19 14.40
C TYR A 56 9.41 -0.81 13.89
N ARG A 57 9.19 0.17 14.78
CA ARG A 57 8.78 1.53 14.40
C ARG A 57 9.78 2.22 13.48
N VAL A 58 11.08 2.05 13.71
CA VAL A 58 12.11 2.64 12.84
C VAL A 58 12.01 2.11 11.42
N TYR A 59 11.86 0.80 11.26
CA TYR A 59 11.72 0.19 9.93
C TYR A 59 10.35 0.45 9.30
N GLU A 60 9.28 0.46 10.09
CA GLU A 60 7.94 0.81 9.63
C GLU A 60 7.92 2.22 9.04
N ASN A 61 8.50 3.21 9.73
CA ASN A 61 8.57 4.58 9.21
C ASN A 61 9.32 4.62 7.88
N LYS A 62 10.47 3.95 7.77
CA LYS A 62 11.23 3.90 6.52
C LYS A 62 10.41 3.29 5.36
N VAL A 63 9.63 2.24 5.64
CA VAL A 63 8.75 1.62 4.65
C VAL A 63 7.59 2.55 4.29
N MET A 64 7.00 3.24 5.27
CA MET A 64 5.92 4.20 5.06
C MET A 64 6.36 5.41 4.22
N ASP A 65 7.55 5.96 4.48
CA ASP A 65 8.11 7.07 3.70
C ASP A 65 8.24 6.70 2.21
N ASN A 66 8.66 5.45 1.95
CA ASN A 66 8.74 4.92 0.59
C ASN A 66 7.35 4.73 -0.04
N PHE A 67 6.37 4.23 0.73
CA PHE A 67 4.99 4.11 0.26
C PHE A 67 4.39 5.46 -0.11
N GLU A 68 4.56 6.48 0.74
CA GLU A 68 4.08 7.83 0.48
C GLU A 68 4.68 8.42 -0.80
N LYS A 69 6.00 8.26 -0.96
CA LYS A 69 6.71 8.73 -2.16
C LYS A 69 6.17 8.05 -3.42
N VAL A 70 6.09 6.73 -3.42
CA VAL A 70 5.60 5.95 -4.58
C VAL A 70 4.14 6.27 -4.86
N ALA A 71 3.29 6.38 -3.84
CA ALA A 71 1.89 6.75 -4.01
C ALA A 71 1.75 8.14 -4.64
N SER A 72 2.54 9.11 -4.19
CA SER A 72 2.55 10.48 -4.75
C SER A 72 2.99 10.51 -6.21
N GLU A 73 4.04 9.75 -6.56
CA GLU A 73 4.53 9.63 -7.95
C GLU A 73 3.48 8.99 -8.86
N ILE A 74 2.82 7.91 -8.42
CA ILE A 74 1.77 7.25 -9.18
C ILE A 74 0.57 8.17 -9.35
N MET A 75 0.11 8.83 -8.29
CA MET A 75 -1.02 9.78 -8.36
C MET A 75 -0.74 10.93 -9.34
N LEU A 76 0.48 11.46 -9.34
CA LEU A 76 0.89 12.52 -10.27
C LEU A 76 0.88 12.03 -11.72
N ASN A 77 1.40 10.82 -11.98
CA ASN A 77 1.39 10.23 -13.32
C ASN A 77 -0.04 9.97 -13.81
N SER A 78 -0.89 9.36 -12.97
CA SER A 78 -2.31 9.16 -13.29
C SER A 78 -3.02 10.48 -13.58
N ALA A 79 -2.76 11.53 -12.79
CA ALA A 79 -3.35 12.85 -13.03
C ALA A 79 -2.93 13.46 -14.39
N MET A 80 -1.68 13.24 -14.82
CA MET A 80 -1.23 13.66 -16.15
C MET A 80 -1.91 12.90 -17.27
N GLU A 81 -2.07 11.58 -17.12
CA GLU A 81 -2.77 10.74 -18.09
C GLU A 81 -4.25 11.11 -18.21
N GLU A 82 -4.94 11.27 -17.09
CA GLU A 82 -6.34 11.72 -17.05
C GLU A 82 -6.51 13.10 -17.68
N LYS A 83 -5.60 14.04 -17.39
CA LYS A 83 -5.59 15.37 -18.02
C LYS A 83 -5.50 15.28 -19.54
N ALA A 84 -4.61 14.43 -20.07
CA ALA A 84 -4.44 14.27 -21.51
C ALA A 84 -5.70 13.70 -22.17
N LEU A 85 -6.34 12.72 -21.53
CA LEU A 85 -7.60 12.12 -21.99
C LEU A 85 -8.75 13.12 -22.00
N ALA A 86 -8.89 13.94 -20.96
CA ALA A 86 -9.94 14.97 -20.88
C ALA A 86 -9.80 16.02 -22.01
N ILE A 87 -8.57 16.45 -22.32
CA ILE A 87 -8.32 17.35 -23.45
C ILE A 87 -8.70 16.69 -24.77
N GLN A 88 -8.33 15.42 -24.97
CA GLN A 88 -8.65 14.67 -26.20
C GLN A 88 -10.16 14.51 -26.41
N ASN A 89 -10.92 14.31 -25.33
CA ASN A 89 -12.36 14.13 -25.39
C ASN A 89 -13.15 15.45 -25.51
N GLY A 90 -12.48 16.59 -25.36
CA GLY A 90 -13.14 17.90 -25.30
C GLY A 90 -13.83 18.18 -23.97
N ASP A 91 -13.51 17.40 -22.92
CA ASP A 91 -13.99 17.58 -21.56
C ASP A 91 -13.22 18.72 -20.87
N VAL A 92 -13.40 19.93 -21.39
CA VAL A 92 -12.72 21.16 -20.94
C VAL A 92 -13.74 22.25 -20.64
N ASP A 93 -13.48 23.05 -19.60
CA ASP A 93 -14.31 24.22 -19.30
C ASP A 93 -14.10 25.35 -20.33
N LYS A 94 -14.87 26.42 -20.22
CA LYS A 94 -14.82 27.64 -21.04
C LYS A 94 -13.43 28.26 -21.12
N ASP A 95 -12.62 28.09 -20.07
CA ASP A 95 -11.25 28.59 -19.97
C ASP A 95 -10.19 27.56 -20.43
N GLY A 96 -10.61 26.40 -20.95
CA GLY A 96 -9.71 25.33 -21.42
C GLY A 96 -9.12 24.45 -20.31
N VAL A 97 -9.67 24.52 -19.10
CA VAL A 97 -9.26 23.69 -17.95
C VAL A 97 -9.85 22.29 -18.08
N PRO A 98 -9.04 21.21 -18.06
CA PRO A 98 -9.56 19.84 -18.18
C PRO A 98 -10.40 19.43 -16.96
N LEU A 99 -11.56 18.84 -17.23
CA LEU A 99 -12.51 18.39 -16.21
C LEU A 99 -12.29 16.90 -15.93
N LEU A 100 -11.85 16.58 -14.71
CA LEU A 100 -11.61 15.20 -14.27
C LEU A 100 -12.73 14.73 -13.34
N THR A 101 -13.37 13.62 -13.70
CA THR A 101 -14.41 13.01 -12.86
C THR A 101 -13.76 12.13 -11.82
N VAL A 102 -13.80 12.55 -10.56
CA VAL A 102 -13.30 11.76 -9.43
C VAL A 102 -14.46 10.95 -8.84
N ILE A 103 -14.34 9.63 -8.83
CA ILE A 103 -15.26 8.75 -8.11
C ILE A 103 -14.63 8.43 -6.75
N CYS A 104 -15.16 9.05 -5.70
CA CYS A 104 -14.76 8.73 -4.34
C CYS A 104 -15.58 7.52 -3.84
N ASP A 105 -14.91 6.43 -3.45
CA ASP A 105 -15.56 5.39 -2.65
C ASP A 105 -15.80 5.93 -1.25
N GLY A 106 -17.02 6.43 -1.02
CA GLY A 106 -17.50 6.85 0.28
C GLY A 106 -17.57 5.64 1.21
N SER A 107 -16.45 5.34 1.88
CA SER A 107 -16.32 4.22 2.79
C SER A 107 -17.54 4.14 3.73
N TRP A 108 -18.09 2.93 3.83
CA TRP A 108 -19.28 2.59 4.60
C TRP A 108 -19.11 2.93 6.09
N GLY A 109 -19.48 4.14 6.50
CA GLY A 109 -19.33 4.66 7.86
C GLY A 109 -20.24 4.01 8.92
N LYS A 110 -21.02 2.98 8.58
CA LYS A 110 -22.06 2.43 9.47
C LYS A 110 -21.99 0.91 9.60
N ARG A 111 -21.16 0.40 10.52
CA ARG A 111 -21.27 -1.00 10.95
C ARG A 111 -22.34 -1.10 12.04
N SER A 112 -23.53 -1.62 11.70
CA SER A 112 -24.61 -1.83 12.67
C SER A 112 -24.42 -3.14 13.46
N TYR A 113 -23.58 -3.13 14.50
CA TYR A 113 -23.59 -4.19 15.51
C TYR A 113 -24.03 -3.61 16.85
N ARG A 114 -25.36 -3.57 17.07
CA ARG A 114 -26.08 -3.23 18.32
C ARG A 114 -25.85 -1.85 18.97
N THR A 115 -24.72 -1.18 18.74
CA THR A 115 -24.44 0.18 19.19
C THR A 115 -23.84 0.97 18.03
N MET A 116 -24.39 2.16 17.76
CA MET A 116 -24.03 3.01 16.62
C MET A 116 -22.63 3.59 16.82
N TYR A 117 -21.60 2.89 16.36
CA TYR A 117 -20.24 3.42 16.26
C TYR A 117 -20.09 4.17 14.94
N ASN A 118 -20.09 5.50 15.01
CA ASN A 118 -19.64 6.34 13.90
C ASN A 118 -18.12 6.31 13.85
N SER A 119 -17.53 6.03 12.69
CA SER A 119 -16.09 6.20 12.50
C SER A 119 -15.75 7.69 12.55
N SER A 120 -14.90 8.11 13.50
CA SER A 120 -14.44 9.50 13.61
C SER A 120 -13.58 9.96 12.42
N SER A 121 -13.15 9.02 11.56
CA SER A 121 -12.29 9.27 10.40
C SER A 121 -12.96 8.93 9.07
N GLY A 122 -14.28 9.07 8.98
CA GLY A 122 -15.01 9.11 7.70
C GLY A 122 -15.04 10.54 7.18
N THR A 123 -14.53 10.76 5.98
CA THR A 123 -14.47 12.03 5.24
C THR A 123 -15.72 12.89 5.41
N VAL A 124 -15.51 14.12 5.89
CA VAL A 124 -16.54 15.16 6.05
C VAL A 124 -17.06 15.53 4.67
N SER A 125 -18.37 15.38 4.45
CA SER A 125 -19.10 16.03 3.36
C SER A 125 -19.62 17.38 3.84
#